data_AF-A0A9D9R472-F1
#
_entry.id   AF-A0A9D9R472-F1
#
_cell.length_a   1.000
_cell.length_b   1.000
_cell.length_c   1.000
_cell.angle_alpha   90.00
_cell.angle_beta   90.00
_cell.angle_gamma   90.00
#
_symmetry.space_group_name_H-M   'P 1'
#
loop_
_entity.id
_entity.type
_entity.pdbx_description
1 polymer ?
#
loop_
_entity_poly.entity_id
_entity_poly.type
_entity_poly.pdbx_seq_one_letter_code
_entity_poly.pdbx_strand_id
1 'polypeptide(L)' 'MRKILGLLLFLGIAVASCIRDVKEGEQLAKQYCASCHMLPSPALLPQNVWKYSTLPYMGIMLGVSHEIDQLEKPLSDYA' A
#
# COMPACT_ATOMS: atom_id res chain seq x y z
N MET A 1 41.67 3.85 0.22
CA MET A 1 41.14 2.85 1.18
C MET A 1 39.95 3.37 1.99
N ARG A 2 40.12 4.32 2.93
CA ARG A 2 39.00 4.81 3.80
C ARG A 2 37.85 5.52 3.05
N LYS A 3 38.15 6.21 1.95
CA LYS A 3 37.15 6.84 1.06
C LYS A 3 36.37 5.82 0.21
N ILE A 4 37.03 4.75 -0.23
CA ILE A 4 36.43 3.67 -1.02
C ILE A 4 35.50 2.83 -0.13
N LEU A 5 35.93 2.56 1.11
CA LEU A 5 35.10 1.88 2.11
C LEU A 5 33.84 2.70 2.47
N GLY A 6 33.98 4.03 2.59
CA GLY A 6 32.84 4.93 2.81
C GLY A 6 31.88 5.01 1.62
N LEU A 7 32.39 4.99 0.38
CA LEU A 7 31.58 5.01 -0.84
C LEU A 7 30.81 3.71 -1.05
N LEU A 8 31.45 2.55 -0.80
CA LEU A 8 30.80 1.24 -0.87
C LEU A 8 29.70 1.08 0.20
N LEU A 9 29.93 1.62 1.40
CA LEU A 9 28.95 1.60 2.48
C LEU A 9 27.72 2.47 2.14
N PHE A 10 27.95 3.68 1.61
CA PHE A 10 26.86 4.57 1.17
C PHE A 10 26.04 3.98 0.02
N LEU A 11 26.70 3.34 -0.95
CA LEU A 11 26.03 2.70 -2.08
C LEU A 11 25.20 1.50 -1.63
N GLY A 12 25.69 0.70 -0.68
CA GLY A 12 24.95 -0.43 -0.11
C GLY A 12 23.68 -0.05 0.65
N ILE A 13 23.71 1.06 1.38
CA ILE A 13 22.54 1.55 2.14
C ILE A 13 21.43 2.04 1.18
N ALA A 14 21.80 2.67 0.07
CA ALA A 14 20.83 3.16 -0.91
C ALA A 14 20.01 2.02 -1.57
N VAL A 15 20.63 0.86 -1.83
CA VAL A 15 19.94 -0.27 -2.49
C VAL A 15 18.92 -0.95 -1.56
N ALA A 16 19.23 -1.04 -0.27
CA ALA A 16 18.33 -1.64 0.73
C ALA A 16 17.03 -0.85 0.88
N SER A 17 17.07 0.47 0.70
CA SER A 17 15.90 1.34 0.81
C SER A 17 14.87 1.17 -0.33
N CYS A 18 15.21 0.43 -1.39
CA CYS A 18 14.30 0.19 -2.52
C CYS A 18 13.47 -1.10 -2.39
N ILE A 19 13.70 -1.92 -1.37
CA ILE A 19 12.91 -3.14 -1.13
C ILE A 19 11.64 -2.75 -0.37
N ARG A 20 10.50 -2.76 -1.07
CA ARG A 20 9.18 -2.58 -0.47
C ARG A 20 8.71 -3.90 0.13
N ASP A 21 8.45 -3.92 1.44
CA ASP A 21 7.82 -5.07 2.08
C ASP A 21 6.31 -5.06 1.79
N VAL A 22 5.81 -6.12 1.14
CA VAL A 22 4.39 -6.29 0.80
C VAL A 22 3.63 -7.14 1.83
N LYS A 23 4.33 -7.72 2.81
CA LYS A 23 3.74 -8.64 3.80
C LYS A 23 2.70 -7.98 4.66
N GLU A 24 2.92 -6.73 5.06
CA GLU A 24 1.96 -5.96 5.85
C GLU A 24 0.64 -5.81 5.09
N GLY A 25 0.70 -5.39 3.82
CA GLY A 25 -0.48 -5.28 2.96
C GLY A 25 -1.20 -6.62 2.76
N GLU A 26 -0.47 -7.73 2.62
CA GLU A 26 -1.05 -9.07 2.51
C GLU A 26 -1.79 -9.49 3.80
N GLN A 27 -1.21 -9.20 4.97
CA GLN A 27 -1.82 -9.49 6.26
C GLN A 27 -3.10 -8.67 6.47
N LEU A 28 -3.05 -7.37 6.17
CA LEU A 28 -4.21 -6.48 6.23
C LEU A 28 -5.32 -6.96 5.28
N ALA A 29 -4.98 -7.33 4.05
CA ALA A 29 -5.96 -7.84 3.09
C ALA A 29 -6.64 -9.13 3.59
N LYS A 30 -5.88 -10.08 4.16
CA LYS A 30 -6.45 -11.29 4.76
C LYS A 30 -7.38 -10.98 5.94
N GLN A 31 -7.05 -9.98 6.75
CA GLN A 31 -7.86 -9.59 7.90
C GLN A 31 -9.15 -8.87 7.48
N TYR A 32 -9.05 -7.85 6.62
CA TYR A 32 -10.17 -6.96 6.31
C TYR A 32 -10.96 -7.43 5.09
N CYS A 33 -10.30 -7.79 3.99
CA CYS A 33 -10.99 -8.16 2.75
C CYS A 33 -11.63 -9.54 2.80
N ALA A 34 -11.16 -10.44 3.67
CA ALA A 34 -11.75 -11.77 3.87
C ALA A 34 -12.86 -11.79 4.94
N SER A 35 -13.15 -10.65 5.58
CA SER A 35 -14.10 -10.58 6.70
C SER A 35 -15.57 -10.69 6.27
N CYS A 36 -15.90 -10.26 5.05
CA CYS A 36 -17.28 -10.26 4.54
C CYS A 36 -17.50 -11.22 3.36
N HIS A 37 -16.46 -11.49 2.57
CA HIS A 37 -16.53 -12.36 1.39
C HIS A 37 -15.18 -13.03 1.13
N MET A 38 -15.08 -13.86 0.09
CA MET A 38 -13.82 -14.50 -0.30
C MET A 38 -12.74 -13.45 -0.58
N LEU A 39 -11.51 -13.71 -0.09
CA LEU A 39 -10.35 -12.85 -0.32
C LEU A 39 -10.05 -12.76 -1.83
N PRO A 40 -10.14 -11.57 -2.45
CA PRO A 40 -9.82 -11.42 -3.87
C PRO A 40 -8.31 -11.58 -4.12
N SER A 41 -7.97 -12.16 -5.27
CA SER A 41 -6.58 -12.16 -5.75
C SER A 41 -6.13 -10.73 -6.09
N PRO A 42 -4.93 -10.29 -5.66
CA PRO A 42 -4.43 -8.96 -6.01
C PRO A 42 -4.22 -8.79 -7.52
N ALA A 43 -3.99 -9.89 -8.26
CA ALA A 43 -3.82 -9.87 -9.71
C ALA A 43 -5.13 -9.70 -10.49
N LEU A 44 -6.29 -9.72 -9.81
CA LEU A 44 -7.61 -9.60 -10.46
C LEU A 44 -7.82 -8.23 -11.10
N LEU A 45 -7.21 -7.18 -10.54
CA LEU A 45 -7.34 -5.81 -11.01
C LEU A 45 -5.96 -5.13 -11.11
N PRO A 46 -5.78 -4.21 -12.08
CA PRO A 46 -4.59 -3.36 -12.13
C PRO A 46 -4.41 -2.50 -10.86
N GLN A 47 -3.17 -2.14 -10.55
CA GLN A 47 -2.84 -1.40 -9.32
C GLN A 47 -3.60 -0.06 -9.20
N ASN A 48 -3.80 0.66 -10.30
CA ASN A 48 -4.54 1.92 -10.29
C ASN A 48 -6.01 1.71 -9.92
N VAL A 49 -6.63 0.60 -10.32
CA VAL A 49 -8.02 0.30 -9.96
C VAL A 49 -8.12 -0.03 -8.47
N TRP A 50 -7.18 -0.80 -7.92
CA TRP A 50 -7.12 -1.03 -6.48
C TRP A 50 -6.98 0.27 -5.70
N LYS A 51 -5.99 1.09 -6.08
CA LYS A 51 -5.63 2.32 -5.36
C LYS A 51 -6.73 3.37 -5.43
N TYR A 52 -7.28 3.59 -6.61
CA TYR A 52 -8.17 4.72 -6.87
C TYR A 52 -9.63 4.31 -7.00
N SER A 53 -10.03 3.10 -6.63
CA SER A 53 -11.45 2.71 -6.65
C SER A 53 -11.74 1.68 -5.58
N THR A 54 -11.21 0.47 -5.72
CA THR A 54 -11.66 -0.64 -4.85
C THR A 54 -11.32 -0.41 -3.38
N LEU A 55 -10.09 0.01 -3.05
CA LEU A 55 -9.71 0.24 -1.66
C LEU A 55 -10.51 1.39 -1.00
N PRO A 56 -10.64 2.58 -1.62
CA PRO A 56 -11.49 3.64 -1.07
C PRO A 56 -12.94 3.21 -0.80
N TYR A 57 -13.59 2.56 -1.78
CA TYR A 57 -14.97 2.10 -1.59
C TYR A 57 -15.10 1.05 -0.50
N MET A 58 -14.17 0.09 -0.41
CA MET A 58 -14.16 -0.88 0.70
C MET A 58 -13.93 -0.19 2.04
N GLY A 59 -13.06 0.82 2.10
CA GLY A 59 -12.82 1.59 3.31
C GLY A 59 -14.10 2.26 3.83
N ILE A 60 -14.88 2.89 2.95
CA ILE A 60 -16.17 3.49 3.33
C ILE A 60 -17.12 2.45 3.92
N MET A 61 -17.22 1.27 3.31
CA MET A 61 -18.05 0.18 3.83
C MET A 61 -17.55 -0.38 5.17
N LEU A 62 -16.26 -0.26 5.46
CA LEU A 62 -15.65 -0.61 6.74
C LEU A 62 -15.71 0.53 7.77
N GLY A 63 -16.32 1.67 7.43
CA GLY A 63 -16.52 2.81 8.32
C GLY A 63 -15.34 3.78 8.43
N VAL A 64 -14.39 3.75 7.49
CA VAL A 64 -13.23 4.68 7.45
C VAL A 64 -13.45 5.88 6.51
N SER A 65 -14.68 6.37 6.40
CA SER A 65 -15.02 7.48 5.48
C SER A 65 -14.34 8.80 5.90
N HIS A 66 -14.28 9.09 7.20
CA HIS A 66 -13.67 10.32 7.71
C HIS A 66 -12.16 10.38 7.45
N GLU A 67 -11.47 9.24 7.46
CA GLU A 67 -10.06 9.16 7.09
C GLU A 67 -9.88 9.38 5.59
N ILE A 68 -10.82 8.89 4.76
CA ILE A 68 -10.82 9.09 3.30
C ILE A 68 -11.05 10.57 2.96
N ASP A 69 -11.94 11.27 3.68
CA ASP A 69 -12.18 12.72 3.54
C ASP A 69 -10.88 13.55 3.67
N GLN A 70 -9.94 13.07 4.48
CA GLN A 70 -8.70 13.78 4.79
C GLN A 70 -7.59 13.56 3.76
N LEU A 71 -7.78 12.66 2.80
CA LEU A 71 -6.77 12.35 1.79
C LEU A 71 -6.69 13.41 0.68
N GLU A 72 -5.55 13.49 0.01
CA GLU A 72 -5.43 14.30 -1.20
C GLU A 72 -6.26 13.72 -2.34
N LYS A 73 -6.75 14.60 -3.21
CA LYS A 73 -7.43 14.19 -4.44
C LYS A 73 -6.51 13.32 -5.31
N PRO A 74 -7.04 12.27 -5.95
CA PRO A 74 -8.47 12.00 -6.14
C PRO A 74 -9.11 11.12 -5.05
N LEU A 75 -8.41 10.77 -3.96
CA LEU A 75 -8.92 9.80 -2.99
C LEU A 75 -10.00 10.37 -2.08
N SER A 76 -9.97 11.67 -1.77
CA SER A 76 -11.03 12.34 -1.01
C SER A 76 -12.34 12.53 -1.79
N ASP A 77 -12.37 12.30 -3.11
CA ASP A 77 -13.62 12.41 -3.89
C ASP A 77 -14.59 11.23 -3.65
N TYR A 78 -14.19 10.25 -2.82
CA TYR A 78 -14.98 9.04 -2.53
C TYR A 78 -15.93 9.17 -1.34
N ALA A 79 -15.63 10.08 -0.40
CA ALA A 79 -16.36 10.22 0.85
C ALA A 79 -17.69 10.98 0.72
#